data_AF-A0A376LJV7-F1
#
_entry.id   AF-A0A376LJV7-F1
#
_cell.length_a   1.000
_cell.length_b   1.000
_cell.length_c   1.000
_cell.angle_alpha   90.00
_cell.angle_beta   90.00
_cell.angle_gamma   90.00
#
_symmetry.space_group_name_H-M   'P 1'
#
loop_
_entity.id
_entity.type
_entity.pdbx_description
1 polymer ?
#
loop_
_entity_poly.entity_id
_entity_poly.type
_entity_poly.pdbx_seq_one_letter_code
_entity_poly.pdbx_strand_id
1 'polypeptide(L)'
;MNYRLRDWGVSRQRYWGAPIPMVTLEDGTVMPTPDDQLPVILPEDVVMDGITSPIKADPEWAKTTVNGMPALRETDTFDTLYGVLLVLCALHLPGVQRRYAGFQSG
;
A
#
# COMPACT_ATOMS: atom_id res chain seq x y z
N MET A 1 14.98 32.55 0.70
CA MET A 1 15.63 31.34 0.14
C MET A 1 14.56 30.53 -0.55
N ASN A 2 14.80 30.04 -1.78
CA ASN A 2 13.90 29.15 -2.52
C ASN A 2 14.69 27.93 -2.99
N TYR A 3 14.11 26.73 -2.85
CA TYR A 3 14.70 25.47 -3.29
C TYR A 3 14.06 25.01 -4.60
N ARG A 4 14.84 24.33 -5.46
CA ARG A 4 14.33 23.63 -6.65
C ARG A 4 13.80 22.21 -6.33
N LEU A 5 14.09 21.71 -5.14
CA LEU A 5 13.62 20.41 -4.67
C LEU A 5 12.10 20.44 -4.57
N ARG A 6 11.45 19.41 -5.11
CA ARG A 6 10.02 19.18 -5.00
C ARG A 6 9.79 18.04 -4.03
N ASP A 7 8.63 18.06 -3.39
CA ASP A 7 8.17 16.92 -2.62
C ASP A 7 8.11 15.67 -3.50
N TRP A 8 8.44 14.53 -2.91
CA TRP A 8 8.42 13.26 -3.62
C TRP A 8 7.01 12.70 -3.63
N GLY A 9 6.38 12.69 -4.80
CA GLY A 9 5.16 11.93 -5.02
C GLY A 9 5.46 10.43 -4.98
N VAL A 10 5.20 9.78 -3.85
CA VAL A 10 5.39 8.33 -3.66
C VAL A 10 4.21 7.48 -4.15
N SER A 11 3.05 8.08 -4.38
CA SER A 11 1.82 7.37 -4.78
C SER A 11 1.78 7.04 -6.27
N ARG A 12 1.32 5.84 -6.63
CA ARG A 12 1.15 5.40 -8.02
C ARG A 12 -0.19 4.70 -8.19
N GLN A 13 -0.98 5.16 -9.16
CA GLN A 13 -2.18 4.48 -9.65
C GLN A 13 -1.81 3.29 -10.54
N ARG A 14 -1.13 2.31 -9.96
CA ARG A 14 -0.69 1.07 -10.62
C ARG A 14 -0.99 -0.09 -9.71
N TYR A 15 -1.26 -1.24 -10.31
CA TYR A 15 -1.48 -2.47 -9.56
C TYR A 15 -0.18 -3.07 -9.03
N TRP A 16 0.86 -3.14 -9.87
CA TRP A 16 2.10 -3.82 -9.50
C TRP A 16 3.00 -2.92 -8.66
N GLY A 17 2.86 -3.03 -7.33
CA GLY A 17 3.65 -2.31 -6.34
C GLY A 17 3.20 -2.68 -4.92
N ALA A 18 3.88 -2.15 -3.89
CA ALA A 18 3.43 -2.35 -2.51
C ALA A 18 2.18 -1.49 -2.24
N PRO A 19 1.05 -2.05 -1.77
CA PRO A 19 -0.11 -1.24 -1.39
C PRO A 19 0.26 -0.21 -0.32
N ILE A 20 -0.26 1.01 -0.45
CA ILE A 20 -0.07 2.04 0.56
C ILE A 20 -0.94 1.70 1.78
N PRO A 21 -0.37 1.53 2.99
CA PRO A 21 -1.11 1.06 4.16
C PRO A 21 -1.87 2.21 4.84
N MET A 22 -2.78 2.84 4.09
CA MET A 22 -3.69 3.88 4.59
C MET A 22 -5.13 3.43 4.38
N VAL A 23 -6.02 3.85 5.29
CA VAL A 23 -7.46 3.58 5.25
C VAL A 23 -8.23 4.87 5.46
N THR A 24 -9.39 4.97 4.82
CA THR A 24 -10.36 6.05 4.99
C THR A 24 -11.58 5.49 5.70
N LEU A 25 -11.91 6.03 6.88
CA LEU A 25 -13.11 5.68 7.63
C LEU A 25 -14.36 6.30 6.97
N GLU A 26 -15.54 5.80 7.33
CA GLU A 26 -16.83 6.32 6.82
C GLU A 26 -17.04 7.82 7.12
N ASP A 27 -16.47 8.33 8.21
CA ASP A 27 -16.52 9.75 8.58
C ASP A 27 -15.57 10.65 7.76
N GLY A 28 -14.80 10.06 6.83
CA GLY A 28 -13.81 10.75 6.00
C GLY A 28 -12.43 10.89 6.63
N THR A 29 -12.22 10.40 7.86
CA THR A 29 -10.91 10.39 8.52
C THR A 29 -9.96 9.43 7.81
N VAL A 30 -8.76 9.90 7.49
CA VAL A 30 -7.69 9.08 6.92
C VAL A 30 -6.69 8.72 8.00
N MET A 31 -6.39 7.44 8.14
CA MET A 31 -5.45 6.93 9.13
C MET A 31 -4.59 5.77 8.59
N PRO A 32 -3.46 5.45 9.23
CA PRO A 32 -2.68 4.27 8.89
C PRO A 32 -3.50 2.99 9.08
N THR A 33 -3.23 1.98 8.26
CA THR A 33 -3.76 0.63 8.46
C THR A 33 -3.27 0.10 9.82
N PRO A 34 -4.17 -0.41 10.68
CA PRO A 34 -3.81 -1.00 11.95
C PRO A 34 -2.76 -2.12 11.84
N ASP A 35 -1.88 -2.24 12.84
CA ASP A 35 -0.77 -3.21 12.85
C ASP A 35 -1.21 -4.68 12.69
N ASP A 36 -2.41 -5.02 13.18
CA ASP A 36 -3.02 -6.35 13.06
C ASP A 36 -3.61 -6.65 11.67
N GLN A 37 -3.73 -5.64 10.82
CA GLN A 37 -4.17 -5.75 9.42
C GLN A 37 -3.00 -5.63 8.42
N LEU A 38 -1.77 -5.57 8.92
CA LEU A 38 -0.57 -5.59 8.10
C LEU A 38 -0.02 -7.02 7.92
N PRO A 39 0.53 -7.35 6.74
CA PRO A 39 0.64 -6.51 5.53
C PRO A 39 -0.67 -6.44 4.74
N VAL A 40 -0.87 -5.35 3.99
CA VAL A 40 -1.92 -5.28 2.97
C VAL A 40 -1.44 -6.03 1.73
N ILE A 41 -2.11 -7.14 1.40
CA ILE A 41 -1.71 -8.05 0.32
C ILE A 41 -2.52 -7.76 -0.94
N LEU A 42 -1.84 -7.75 -2.09
CA LEU A 42 -2.49 -7.63 -3.40
C LEU A 42 -3.18 -8.94 -3.77
N PRO A 43 -4.34 -8.90 -4.44
CA PRO A 43 -4.98 -10.11 -4.95
C PRO A 43 -4.17 -10.65 -6.13
N GLU A 44 -3.80 -11.93 -6.12
CA GLU A 44 -2.99 -12.55 -7.20
C GLU A 44 -3.81 -12.90 -8.45
N ASP A 45 -5.06 -13.32 -8.27
CA ASP A 45 -5.95 -13.71 -9.37
C ASP A 45 -6.70 -12.47 -9.89
N VAL A 46 -6.03 -11.72 -10.76
CA VAL A 46 -6.59 -10.50 -11.38
C VAL A 46 -6.55 -10.55 -12.90
N VAL A 47 -7.61 -10.04 -13.52
CA VAL A 47 -7.65 -9.79 -14.96
C VAL A 47 -7.23 -8.35 -15.22
N MET A 48 -6.17 -8.16 -16.01
CA MET A 48 -5.72 -6.83 -16.42
C MET A 48 -6.40 -6.40 -17.72
N ASP A 49 -7.22 -5.36 -17.64
CA ASP A 49 -7.84 -4.73 -18.81
C ASP A 49 -6.91 -3.70 -19.51
N GLY A 50 -5.79 -3.36 -18.88
CA GLY A 50 -4.77 -2.41 -19.36
C GLY A 50 -5.13 -0.94 -19.17
N ILE A 51 -6.31 -0.62 -18.62
CA ILE A 51 -6.82 0.75 -18.47
C ILE A 51 -6.87 1.12 -16.98
N THR A 52 -7.39 0.24 -16.14
CA THR A 52 -7.58 0.49 -14.71
C THR A 52 -6.83 -0.53 -13.89
N SER A 53 -6.24 -0.09 -12.77
CA SER A 53 -5.66 -1.00 -11.80
C SER A 53 -6.75 -1.97 -11.29
N PRO A 54 -6.54 -3.31 -11.29
CA PRO A 54 -7.55 -4.26 -10.81
C PRO A 54 -8.06 -3.99 -9.39
N ILE A 55 -7.19 -3.53 -8.48
CA ILE A 55 -7.58 -3.15 -7.11
C ILE A 55 -8.39 -1.86 -7.01
N LYS A 56 -8.38 -1.05 -8.07
CA LYS A 56 -9.25 0.14 -8.20
C LYS A 56 -10.56 -0.21 -8.89
N ALA A 57 -10.54 -1.19 -9.80
CA ALA A 57 -11.72 -1.71 -10.48
C ALA A 57 -12.56 -2.62 -9.58
N ASP A 58 -11.94 -3.26 -8.58
CA ASP A 58 -12.61 -4.10 -7.58
C ASP A 58 -12.90 -3.31 -6.29
N PRO A 59 -14.14 -2.80 -6.11
CA PRO A 59 -14.51 -2.08 -4.90
C PRO A 59 -14.60 -2.98 -3.66
N GLU A 60 -14.68 -4.31 -3.81
CA GLU A 60 -14.72 -5.22 -2.67
C GLU A 60 -13.34 -5.38 -2.03
N TRP A 61 -12.26 -5.40 -2.83
CA TRP A 61 -10.89 -5.45 -2.30
C TRP A 61 -10.57 -4.25 -1.40
N ALA A 62 -11.06 -3.06 -1.78
CA ALA A 62 -10.86 -1.85 -1.00
C ALA A 62 -11.61 -1.88 0.34
N LYS A 63 -12.70 -2.64 0.50
CA LYS A 63 -13.47 -2.65 1.74
C LYS A 63 -12.71 -3.35 2.87
N THR A 64 -12.71 -2.70 4.03
CA THR A 64 -12.19 -3.25 5.28
C THR A 64 -13.03 -2.76 6.46
N THR A 65 -12.68 -3.20 7.66
CA THR A 65 -13.30 -2.75 8.91
C THR A 65 -12.20 -2.37 9.88
N VAL A 66 -12.31 -1.19 10.50
CA VAL A 66 -11.36 -0.68 11.48
C VAL A 66 -12.13 -0.30 12.73
N ASN A 67 -11.78 -0.89 13.87
CA ASN A 67 -12.47 -0.67 15.15
C ASN A 67 -14.00 -0.91 15.09
N GLY A 68 -14.43 -1.87 14.27
CA GLY A 68 -15.85 -2.19 14.07
C GLY A 68 -16.60 -1.24 13.13
N MET A 69 -15.93 -0.24 12.54
CA MET A 69 -16.52 0.67 11.57
C MET A 69 -16.08 0.31 10.14
N PRO A 70 -16.96 0.44 9.13
CA PRO A 70 -16.58 0.31 7.72
C PRO A 70 -15.48 1.31 7.34
N ALA A 71 -14.53 0.84 6.52
CA ALA A 71 -13.45 1.66 6.01
C ALA A 71 -13.03 1.20 4.60
N LEU A 72 -12.32 2.06 3.88
CA LEU A 72 -11.77 1.79 2.55
C LEU A 72 -10.25 1.88 2.57
N ARG A 73 -9.57 0.84 2.10
CA ARG A 73 -8.12 0.81 1.87
C ARG A 73 -7.75 1.73 0.71
N GLU A 74 -6.57 2.33 0.79
CA GLU A 74 -5.96 3.02 -0.35
C GLU A 74 -5.69 2.03 -1.50
N THR A 75 -5.99 2.47 -2.72
CA THR A 75 -5.86 1.65 -3.94
C THR A 75 -4.62 2.02 -4.75
N ASP A 76 -3.90 3.05 -4.34
CA ASP A 76 -2.58 3.38 -4.86
C ASP A 76 -1.49 2.48 -4.24
N THR A 77 -0.43 2.30 -5.02
CA THR A 77 0.79 1.59 -4.62
C THR A 77 1.95 2.55 -4.45
N PHE A 78 2.93 2.18 -3.62
CA PHE A 78 4.18 2.92 -3.51
C PHE A 78 4.98 2.86 -4.82
N ASP A 79 5.67 3.96 -5.11
CA ASP A 79 6.66 4.02 -6.18
C ASP A 79 7.79 2.98 -5.96
N THR A 80 8.30 2.45 -7.07
CA THR A 80 9.34 1.42 -7.06
C THR A 80 10.59 1.82 -6.28
N LEU A 81 10.98 3.10 -6.29
CA LEU A 81 12.15 3.56 -5.54
C LEU A 81 11.95 3.45 -4.02
N TYR A 82 10.71 3.63 -3.55
CA TYR A 82 10.35 3.43 -2.14
C TYR A 82 10.46 1.95 -1.77
N GLY A 83 9.96 1.05 -2.63
CA GLY A 83 10.11 -0.39 -2.45
C GLY A 83 11.59 -0.81 -2.39
N VAL A 84 12.43 -0.33 -3.31
CA VAL A 84 13.87 -0.62 -3.31
C VAL A 84 14.56 -0.11 -2.04
N LEU A 85 14.21 1.08 -1.57
CA LEU A 85 14.75 1.63 -0.33
C LEU A 85 14.42 0.74 0.87
N LEU A 86 13.18 0.25 0.97
CA LEU A 86 12.77 -0.66 2.04
C LEU A 86 13.54 -1.98 2.00
N VAL A 87 13.77 -2.57 0.81
CA VAL A 87 14.60 -3.77 0.66
C VAL A 87 16.00 -3.53 1.21
N LEU A 88 16.65 -2.44 0.79
CA LEU A 88 18.02 -2.13 1.21
C LEU A 88 18.12 -1.94 2.72
N CYS A 89 17.15 -1.28 3.34
CA CYS A 89 17.06 -1.16 4.78
C CYS A 89 16.84 -2.53 5.45
N ALA A 90 15.96 -3.37 4.91
CA ALA A 90 15.66 -4.69 5.46
C ALA A 90 16.88 -5.63 5.43
N LEU A 91 17.71 -5.56 4.39
CA LEU A 91 18.92 -6.39 4.28
C LEU A 91 19.95 -6.11 5.39
N HIS A 92 19.96 -4.90 5.96
CA HIS A 92 20.95 -4.48 6.95
C HIS A 92 20.38 -4.33 8.36
N LEU A 93 19.07 -4.52 8.54
CA LEU A 93 18.38 -4.41 9.83
C LEU A 93 17.64 -5.73 10.15
N PRO A 94 18.20 -6.60 11.01
CA PRO A 94 17.62 -7.94 11.27
C PRO A 94 16.21 -7.91 11.87
N GLY A 95 15.79 -6.80 12.48
CA GLY A 95 14.42 -6.60 12.97
C GLY A 95 13.37 -6.35 11.87
N VAL A 96 13.80 -5.89 10.69
CA VAL A 96 12.93 -5.50 9.56
C VAL A 96 12.65 -6.68 8.62
N GLN A 97 13.56 -7.66 8.55
CA GLN A 97 13.45 -8.84 7.69
C GLN A 97 12.16 -9.66 7.94
N ARG A 98 11.72 -9.75 9.19
CA ARG A 98 10.54 -10.55 9.59
C ARG A 98 9.22 -9.98 9.05
N ARG A 99 9.10 -8.65 8.92
CA ARG A 99 7.93 -8.00 8.32
C ARG A 99 8.01 -7.98 6.78
N TYR A 100 9.24 -8.02 6.22
CA TYR A 100 9.45 -8.05 4.77
C TYR A 100 9.25 -9.45 4.14
N ALA A 101 9.56 -10.54 4.85
CA ALA A 101 9.35 -11.89 4.35
C ALA A 101 7.87 -12.19 4.03
N GLY A 102 6.94 -11.67 4.84
CA GLY A 102 5.49 -11.78 4.58
C GLY A 102 4.99 -10.93 3.40
N PHE A 103 5.82 -10.04 2.86
CA PHE A 103 5.51 -9.24 1.67
C PHE A 103 5.89 -9.96 0.35
N GLN A 104 6.73 -11.01 0.41
CA GLN A 104 7.17 -11.78 -0.79
C GLN A 104 6.69 -13.24 -0.82
N SER A 105 5.96 -13.68 0.22
CA SER A 105 5.51 -15.08 0.35
C SER A 105 4.01 -15.28 0.11
N GLY A 106 3.35 -14.32 -0.54
CA GLY A 106 2.03 -14.49 -1.17
C GLY A 106 2.26 -14.47 -2.66
#